data_AF-A0AAV1HZA4-F1
#
_entry.id   AF-A0AAV1HZA4-F1
#
_cell.length_a   1.000
_cell.length_b   1.000
_cell.length_c   1.000
_cell.angle_alpha   90.00
_cell.angle_beta   90.00
_cell.angle_gamma   90.00
#
_symmetry.space_group_name_H-M   'P 1'
#
loop_
_entity.id
_entity.type
_entity.pdbx_description
1 polymer ?
#
loop_
_entity_poly.entity_id
_entity_poly.type
_entity_poly.pdbx_seq_one_letter_code
_entity_poly.pdbx_strand_id
1 'polypeptide(L)'
;MRGKDFELVPIMVGALTPEREAIYGQLLAKYADDPRTLFIVSSDFCHWGTRFNYTFTDKSKGPIYKAIEWLDHQGMDLIEQGEPQAFTNYLRLYGNTICGRHPIGVYLQIAKYAQADFRIRFLNYDQSSKCYGMNDSSVSYAAAVVTAEDQQC
;
A
#
# COMPACT_ATOMS: atom_id res chain seq x y z
N MET A 1 13.95 21.92 -5.73
CA MET A 1 13.72 21.92 -4.26
C MET A 1 14.27 23.18 -3.58
N ARG A 2 15.35 23.84 -4.05
CA ARG A 2 15.68 25.21 -3.57
C ARG A 2 14.54 26.19 -3.89
N GLY A 3 14.17 27.04 -2.93
CA GLY A 3 13.14 28.07 -3.07
C GLY A 3 11.69 27.59 -2.86
N LYS A 4 11.49 26.42 -2.24
CA LYS A 4 10.17 25.93 -1.82
C LYS A 4 10.09 25.93 -0.29
N ASP A 5 8.93 26.28 0.24
CA ASP A 5 8.64 26.39 1.67
C ASP A 5 8.28 25.02 2.29
N PHE A 6 9.07 23.98 2.00
CA PHE A 6 8.95 22.68 2.64
C PHE A 6 10.29 21.96 2.74
N GLU A 7 10.41 21.08 3.73
CA GLU A 7 11.55 20.19 3.92
C GLU A 7 11.20 18.77 3.47
N LEU A 8 12.15 18.07 2.85
CA LEU A 8 11.98 16.68 2.43
C LEU A 8 12.86 15.77 3.28
N VAL A 9 12.24 14.78 3.92
CA VAL A 9 12.94 13.73 4.69
C VAL A 9 12.84 12.40 3.94
N PRO A 10 13.86 12.00 3.17
CA PRO A 10 13.85 10.72 2.47
C PRO A 10 14.12 9.56 3.44
N ILE A 11 13.26 8.54 3.42
CA ILE A 11 13.42 7.31 4.22
C ILE A 11 13.47 6.12 3.25
N MET A 12 14.61 5.42 3.22
CA MET A 12 14.74 4.15 2.49
C MET A 12 14.24 3.01 3.39
N VAL A 13 13.17 2.33 2.97
CA VAL A 13 12.62 1.18 3.69
C VAL A 13 13.08 -0.11 3.01
N GLY A 14 13.80 -0.96 3.74
CA GLY A 14 14.26 -2.27 3.26
C GLY A 14 13.23 -3.39 3.48
N ALA A 15 13.70 -4.64 3.44
CA ALA A 15 12.89 -5.79 3.82
C ALA A 15 12.71 -5.83 5.34
N LEU A 16 11.49 -5.61 5.80
CA LEU A 16 11.15 -5.58 7.22
C LEU A 16 10.34 -6.82 7.65
N THR A 17 10.46 -7.16 8.94
CA THR A 17 9.50 -8.06 9.58
C THR A 17 8.33 -7.24 10.14
N PRO A 18 7.15 -7.83 10.37
CA PRO A 18 6.01 -7.12 10.96
C PRO A 18 6.33 -6.42 12.29
N GLU A 19 7.20 -7.01 13.10
CA GLU A 19 7.64 -6.44 14.38
C GLU A 19 8.48 -5.18 14.16
N ARG A 20 9.35 -5.18 13.13
CA ARG A 20 10.12 -3.98 12.77
C ARG A 20 9.24 -2.90 12.14
N GLU A 21 8.25 -3.27 11.34
CA GLU A 21 7.24 -2.34 10.82
C GLU A 21 6.51 -1.63 11.97
N ALA A 22 6.12 -2.37 13.01
CA ALA A 22 5.49 -1.80 14.21
C ALA A 22 6.42 -0.84 14.96
N ILE A 23 7.70 -1.21 15.17
CA ILE A 23 8.68 -0.34 15.84
C ILE A 23 8.86 0.98 15.07
N TYR A 24 9.03 0.91 13.75
CA TYR A 24 9.19 2.13 12.94
C TYR A 24 7.90 2.93 12.87
N GLY A 25 6.74 2.28 12.79
CA GLY A 25 5.45 2.95 12.81
C GLY A 25 5.25 3.76 14.10
N GLN A 26 5.52 3.14 15.26
CA GLN A 26 5.45 3.83 16.55
C GLN A 26 6.45 4.99 16.65
N LEU A 27 7.68 4.82 16.15
CA LEU A 27 8.69 5.88 16.14
C LEU A 27 8.25 7.10 15.31
N LEU A 28 7.59 6.85 14.17
CA LEU A 28 7.19 7.87 13.21
C LEU A 28 5.81 8.47 13.49
N ALA A 29 4.98 7.82 14.32
CA ALA A 29 3.60 8.22 14.62
C ALA A 29 3.44 9.70 15.01
N LYS A 30 4.31 10.21 15.88
CA LYS A 30 4.29 11.61 16.32
C LYS A 30 4.39 12.65 15.19
N TYR A 31 4.94 12.27 14.03
CA TYR A 31 5.04 13.17 12.89
C TYR A 31 3.74 13.18 12.09
N ALA A 32 2.93 12.11 12.13
CA ALA A 32 1.61 12.09 11.51
C ALA A 32 0.61 12.99 12.25
N ASP A 33 0.81 13.17 13.56
CA ASP A 33 0.00 14.09 14.38
C ASP A 33 0.32 15.59 14.12
N ASP A 34 1.41 15.94 13.43
CA ASP A 34 1.68 17.32 13.03
C ASP A 34 0.98 17.63 11.70
N PRO A 35 -0.02 18.53 11.66
CA PRO A 35 -0.79 18.84 10.45
C PRO A 35 0.04 19.47 9.32
N ARG A 36 1.31 19.82 9.58
CA ARG A 36 2.25 20.34 8.58
C ARG A 36 3.09 19.24 7.92
N THR A 37 2.97 18.00 8.39
CA THR A 37 3.71 16.85 7.85
C THR A 37 2.85 16.10 6.85
N LEU A 38 3.44 15.76 5.70
CA LEU A 38 2.85 14.85 4.72
C LEU A 38 3.73 13.60 4.58
N PHE A 39 3.13 12.43 4.78
CA PHE A 39 3.75 11.16 4.43
C PHE A 39 3.42 10.80 2.98
N ILE A 40 4.45 10.49 2.20
CA ILE A 40 4.32 9.93 0.84
C ILE A 40 4.83 8.49 0.89
N VAL A 41 3.92 7.53 0.73
CA VAL A 41 4.24 6.10 0.67
C VAL A 41 4.28 5.67 -0.79
N SER A 42 5.47 5.32 -1.29
CA SER A 42 5.67 4.95 -2.69
C SER A 42 5.50 3.44 -2.88
N SER A 43 4.56 3.03 -3.75
CA SER A 43 4.35 1.62 -4.12
C SER A 43 3.62 1.49 -5.45
N ASP A 44 4.07 0.53 -6.27
CA ASP A 44 3.22 -0.15 -7.25
C ASP A 44 2.49 -1.33 -6.57
N PHE A 45 1.42 -1.82 -7.20
CA PHE A 45 0.65 -2.99 -6.76
C PHE A 45 1.13 -4.26 -7.50
N CYS A 46 0.26 -5.17 -7.92
CA CYS A 46 0.66 -6.42 -8.57
C CYS A 46 1.54 -6.22 -9.80
N HIS A 47 2.72 -6.84 -9.77
CA HIS A 47 3.56 -7.11 -10.93
C HIS A 47 3.25 -8.54 -11.40
N TRP A 48 2.42 -8.66 -12.43
CA TRP A 48 1.94 -9.94 -12.94
C TRP A 48 2.63 -10.32 -14.25
N GLY A 49 3.04 -11.58 -14.38
CA GLY A 49 3.63 -12.16 -15.59
C GLY A 49 4.85 -13.01 -15.30
N THR A 50 5.21 -13.86 -16.26
CA THR A 50 6.36 -14.77 -16.15
C THR A 50 7.68 -14.04 -15.88
N ARG A 51 7.86 -12.83 -16.46
CA ARG A 51 9.04 -11.98 -16.22
C ARG A 51 9.21 -11.52 -14.76
N PHE A 52 8.13 -11.55 -13.98
CA PHE A 52 8.13 -11.21 -12.56
C PHE A 52 8.12 -12.45 -11.65
N ASN A 53 8.17 -13.65 -12.25
CA ASN A 53 7.99 -14.93 -11.55
C ASN A 53 6.70 -14.97 -10.71
N TYR A 54 5.64 -14.32 -11.18
CA TYR A 54 4.36 -14.26 -10.49
C TYR A 54 3.20 -14.28 -11.49
N THR A 55 2.49 -15.40 -11.55
CA THR A 55 1.35 -15.59 -12.46
C THR A 55 0.13 -16.14 -11.72
N PHE A 56 -0.01 -15.80 -10.43
CA PHE A 56 -1.19 -16.19 -9.67
C PHE A 56 -2.45 -15.67 -10.36
N THR A 57 -3.45 -16.51 -10.50
CA THR A 57 -4.75 -16.13 -11.05
C THR A 57 -5.82 -17.02 -10.45
N ASP A 58 -6.92 -16.41 -10.03
CA ASP A 58 -8.14 -17.13 -9.68
C ASP A 58 -9.07 -17.14 -10.90
N LYS A 59 -9.23 -18.32 -11.52
CA LYS A 59 -10.05 -18.50 -12.72
C LYS A 59 -11.54 -18.20 -12.48
N SER A 60 -12.00 -18.24 -11.23
CA SER A 60 -13.38 -17.87 -10.88
C SER A 60 -13.66 -16.37 -11.01
N LYS A 61 -12.62 -15.53 -11.11
CA LYS A 61 -12.71 -14.06 -11.21
C LYS A 61 -12.75 -13.55 -12.65
N GLY A 62 -12.78 -14.45 -13.63
CA GLY A 62 -12.85 -14.12 -15.05
C GLY A 62 -11.46 -14.05 -15.73
N PRO A 63 -11.28 -13.17 -16.73
CA PRO A 63 -9.99 -12.99 -17.40
C PRO A 63 -8.87 -12.59 -16.42
N ILE A 64 -7.61 -12.86 -16.78
CA ILE A 64 -6.45 -12.63 -15.92
C ILE A 64 -6.42 -11.21 -15.35
N TYR A 65 -6.65 -10.18 -16.17
CA TYR A 65 -6.68 -8.79 -15.71
C TYR A 65 -7.74 -8.51 -14.62
N LYS A 66 -8.90 -9.19 -14.67
CA LYS A 66 -9.94 -9.11 -13.62
C LYS A 66 -9.57 -9.90 -12.37
N ALA A 67 -8.85 -11.01 -12.50
CA ALA A 67 -8.31 -11.73 -11.35
C ALA A 67 -7.22 -10.90 -10.64
N ILE A 68 -6.37 -10.19 -11.39
CA ILE A 68 -5.39 -9.24 -10.84
C ILE A 68 -6.10 -8.08 -10.12
N GLU A 69 -7.11 -7.47 -10.76
CA GLU A 69 -7.91 -6.39 -10.17
C GLU A 69 -8.56 -6.86 -8.86
N TRP A 70 -9.22 -8.02 -8.86
CA TRP A 70 -9.78 -8.60 -7.64
C TRP A 70 -8.71 -8.78 -6.55
N LEU A 71 -7.55 -9.34 -6.89
CA LEU A 71 -6.47 -9.57 -5.94
C LEU A 71 -5.95 -8.26 -5.34
N ASP A 72 -5.70 -7.24 -6.16
CA ASP A 72 -5.23 -5.94 -5.72
C ASP A 72 -6.25 -5.25 -4.83
N HIS A 73 -7.53 -5.28 -5.21
CA HIS A 73 -8.61 -4.72 -4.41
C HIS A 73 -8.73 -5.37 -3.03
N GLN A 74 -8.50 -6.69 -2.89
CA GLN A 74 -8.44 -7.31 -1.57
C GLN A 74 -7.33 -6.69 -0.68
N GLY A 75 -6.17 -6.39 -1.26
CA GLY A 75 -5.09 -5.71 -0.54
C GLY A 75 -5.44 -4.26 -0.21
N MET A 76 -6.03 -3.53 -1.16
CA MET A 76 -6.51 -2.16 -0.99
C MET A 76 -7.54 -2.06 0.13
N ASP A 77 -8.54 -2.95 0.16
CA ASP A 77 -9.60 -2.96 1.19
C ASP A 77 -9.02 -3.13 2.60
N LEU A 78 -8.00 -3.98 2.76
CA LEU A 78 -7.32 -4.19 4.04
C LEU A 78 -6.48 -2.98 4.46
N ILE A 79 -5.91 -2.26 3.49
CA ILE A 79 -5.19 -1.01 3.73
C ILE A 79 -6.18 0.09 4.16
N GLU A 80 -7.34 0.20 3.50
CA GLU A 80 -8.39 1.17 3.88
C GLU A 80 -8.95 0.91 5.28
N GLN A 81 -9.01 -0.36 5.70
CA GLN A 81 -9.43 -0.76 7.05
C GLN A 81 -8.39 -0.46 8.13
N GLY A 82 -7.15 -0.08 7.77
CA GLY A 82 -6.11 0.21 8.75
C GLY A 82 -5.58 -1.02 9.50
N GLU A 83 -5.70 -2.23 8.92
CA GLU A 83 -5.43 -3.51 9.60
C GLU A 83 -4.06 -4.12 9.19
N PRO A 84 -2.93 -3.77 9.84
CA PRO A 84 -1.59 -4.21 9.42
C PRO A 84 -1.40 -5.73 9.46
N GLN A 85 -2.00 -6.40 10.44
CA GLN A 85 -1.90 -7.86 10.57
C GLN A 85 -2.69 -8.57 9.45
N ALA A 86 -3.87 -8.04 9.10
CA ALA A 86 -4.68 -8.61 8.03
C ALA A 86 -3.97 -8.43 6.67
N PHE A 87 -3.40 -7.25 6.41
CA PHE A 87 -2.58 -7.00 5.22
C PHE A 87 -1.36 -7.94 5.14
N THR A 88 -0.66 -8.16 6.26
CA THR A 88 0.44 -9.13 6.35
C THR A 88 -0.02 -10.55 6.01
N ASN A 89 -1.18 -10.97 6.53
CA ASN A 89 -1.73 -12.29 6.26
C ASN A 89 -2.15 -12.45 4.78
N TYR A 90 -2.71 -11.41 4.18
CA TYR A 90 -3.01 -11.35 2.75
C TYR A 90 -1.75 -11.54 1.89
N LEU A 91 -0.65 -10.82 2.21
CA LEU A 91 0.62 -10.96 1.49
C LEU A 91 1.19 -12.38 1.63
N ARG A 92 1.08 -13.00 2.80
CA ARG A 92 1.49 -14.40 3.03
C ARG A 92 0.64 -15.40 2.25
N LEU A 93 -0.67 -15.15 2.16
CA LEU A 93 -1.62 -16.05 1.49
C LEU A 93 -1.45 -16.04 -0.03
N TYR A 94 -1.35 -14.85 -0.63
CA TYR A 94 -1.38 -14.71 -2.09
C TYR A 94 0.00 -14.43 -2.71
N GLY A 95 0.97 -13.97 -1.93
CA GLY A 95 2.27 -13.55 -2.45
C GLY A 95 2.19 -12.39 -3.44
N ASN A 96 1.15 -11.54 -3.37
CA ASN A 96 1.00 -10.41 -4.29
C ASN A 96 2.27 -9.54 -4.28
N THR A 97 2.76 -9.17 -5.46
CA THR A 97 4.07 -8.57 -5.70
C THR A 97 4.11 -7.06 -5.48
N ILE A 98 3.35 -6.56 -4.49
CA ILE A 98 3.33 -5.15 -4.08
C ILE A 98 4.74 -4.73 -3.64
N CYS A 99 5.37 -3.81 -4.38
CA CYS A 99 6.78 -3.50 -4.18
C CYS A 99 7.04 -2.68 -2.91
N GLY A 100 6.11 -1.79 -2.55
CA GLY A 100 6.12 -0.96 -1.34
C GLY A 100 5.37 -1.57 -0.16
N ARG A 101 5.21 -2.91 -0.11
CA ARG A 101 4.52 -3.59 1.00
C ARG A 101 5.06 -3.23 2.39
N HIS A 102 6.36 -2.99 2.53
CA HIS A 102 6.98 -2.63 3.80
C HIS A 102 6.75 -1.15 4.17
N PRO A 103 6.95 -0.16 3.28
CA PRO A 103 6.46 1.19 3.49
C PRO A 103 4.97 1.27 3.87
N ILE A 104 4.10 0.50 3.20
CA ILE A 104 2.67 0.41 3.52
C ILE A 104 2.48 -0.16 4.93
N GLY A 105 3.14 -1.27 5.27
CA GLY A 105 3.08 -1.87 6.61
C GLY A 105 3.52 -0.90 7.72
N VAL A 106 4.61 -0.16 7.50
CA VAL A 106 5.06 0.91 8.42
C VAL A 106 3.97 1.98 8.55
N TYR A 107 3.37 2.43 7.44
CA TYR A 107 2.34 3.47 7.49
C TYR A 107 1.06 3.02 8.21
N LEU A 108 0.62 1.77 8.01
CA LEU A 108 -0.51 1.22 8.78
C LEU A 108 -0.23 1.22 10.29
N GLN A 109 1.03 0.99 10.68
CA GLN A 109 1.46 1.09 12.08
C GLN A 109 1.55 2.56 12.55
N ILE A 110 1.98 3.50 11.69
CA ILE A 110 1.92 4.95 11.98
C ILE A 110 0.49 5.34 12.31
N ALA A 111 -0.47 5.02 11.43
CA ALA A 111 -1.89 5.34 11.61
C ALA A 111 -2.46 4.73 12.89
N LYS A 112 -2.04 3.50 13.24
CA LYS A 112 -2.45 2.82 14.48
C LYS A 112 -1.93 3.46 15.77
N TYR A 113 -0.73 4.04 15.75
CA TYR A 113 -0.06 4.59 16.95
C TYR A 113 -0.16 6.12 17.06
N ALA A 114 -0.63 6.79 16.02
CA ALA A 114 -0.91 8.22 16.06
C ALA A 114 -2.08 8.55 16.98
N GLN A 115 -2.17 9.81 17.41
CA GLN A 115 -3.29 10.31 18.20
C GLN A 115 -4.48 10.69 17.33
N ALA A 116 -4.21 11.21 16.13
CA ALA A 116 -5.23 11.50 15.13
C ALA A 116 -5.86 10.20 14.61
N ASP A 117 -7.17 10.21 14.41
CA ASP A 117 -7.86 9.14 13.70
C ASP A 117 -7.72 9.36 12.20
N PHE A 118 -7.28 8.36 11.46
CA PHE A 118 -6.97 8.47 10.05
C PHE A 118 -7.88 7.62 9.20
N ARG A 119 -8.45 8.23 8.16
CA ARG A 119 -9.19 7.53 7.12
C ARG A 119 -8.38 7.42 5.86
N ILE A 120 -8.13 6.20 5.42
CA ILE A 120 -7.42 5.88 4.19
C ILE A 120 -8.46 5.56 3.11
N ARG A 121 -8.32 6.15 1.91
CA ARG A 121 -9.16 5.82 0.75
C ARG A 121 -8.37 5.79 -0.54
N PHE A 122 -8.54 4.74 -1.32
CA PHE A 122 -8.11 4.68 -2.71
C PHE A 122 -9.05 5.50 -3.59
N LEU A 123 -8.46 6.36 -4.42
CA LEU A 123 -9.16 7.24 -5.35
C LEU A 123 -9.17 6.71 -6.77
N ASN A 124 -8.14 5.94 -7.14
CA ASN A 124 -8.03 5.38 -8.49
C ASN A 124 -7.23 4.08 -8.48
N TYR A 125 -7.55 3.23 -9.45
CA TYR A 125 -6.85 1.99 -9.75
C TYR A 125 -6.72 1.85 -11.26
N ASP A 126 -5.56 1.42 -11.74
CA ASP A 126 -5.34 1.10 -13.14
C ASP A 126 -4.28 0.01 -13.31
N GLN A 127 -4.21 -0.56 -14.51
CA GLN A 127 -3.20 -1.55 -14.90
C GLN A 127 -2.47 -1.05 -16.14
N SER A 128 -1.15 -1.24 -16.19
CA SER A 128 -0.34 -0.85 -17.36
C SER A 128 -0.86 -1.44 -18.68
N SER A 129 -1.49 -2.62 -18.60
CA SER A 129 -2.14 -3.32 -19.71
C SER A 129 -3.08 -4.40 -19.16
N LYS A 130 -4.10 -4.77 -19.94
CA LYS A 130 -5.00 -5.88 -19.60
C LYS A 130 -4.41 -7.20 -20.08
N CYS A 131 -4.03 -8.07 -19.14
CA CYS A 131 -3.58 -9.44 -19.43
C CYS A 131 -4.77 -10.36 -19.77
N TYR A 132 -4.67 -11.09 -20.86
CA TYR A 132 -5.64 -12.11 -21.31
C TYR A 132 -5.01 -13.51 -21.38
N GLY A 133 -3.69 -13.60 -21.64
CA GLY A 133 -2.95 -14.85 -21.75
C GLY A 133 -1.69 -14.91 -20.88
N MET A 134 -1.10 -16.10 -20.75
CA MET A 134 0.07 -16.33 -19.91
C MET A 134 1.38 -15.70 -20.42
N ASN A 135 1.40 -15.26 -21.67
CA ASN A 135 2.54 -14.53 -22.25
C ASN A 135 2.46 -13.02 -22.01
N ASP A 136 1.33 -12.53 -21.49
CA ASP A 136 1.16 -11.12 -21.15
C ASP A 136 1.88 -10.79 -19.83
N SER A 137 2.06 -9.50 -19.56
CA SER A 137 2.51 -9.01 -18.27
C SER A 137 1.93 -7.64 -18.01
N SER A 138 1.69 -7.30 -16.74
CA SER A 138 1.19 -5.99 -16.32
C SER A 138 1.78 -5.58 -14.97
N VAL A 139 1.74 -4.28 -14.71
CA VAL A 139 1.93 -3.70 -13.38
C VAL A 139 0.68 -2.92 -13.03
N SER A 140 0.17 -3.11 -11.81
CA SER A 140 -0.98 -2.38 -11.29
C SER A 140 -0.54 -1.13 -10.54
N TYR A 141 -1.35 -0.07 -10.64
CA TYR A 141 -1.13 1.21 -9.98
C TYR A 141 -2.38 1.57 -9.18
N ALA A 142 -2.18 2.08 -7.97
CA ALA A 142 -3.27 2.57 -7.14
C ALA A 142 -2.85 3.88 -6.45
N ALA A 143 -3.78 4.82 -6.33
CA ALA A 143 -3.57 6.09 -5.66
C ALA A 143 -4.51 6.20 -4.47
N ALA A 144 -3.97 6.48 -3.28
CA ALA A 144 -4.75 6.69 -2.07
C ALA A 144 -4.46 8.06 -1.44
N VAL A 145 -5.44 8.55 -0.70
CA VAL A 145 -5.30 9.71 0.19
C VAL A 145 -5.61 9.28 1.61
N VAL A 146 -4.95 9.95 2.56
CA VAL A 146 -5.20 9.76 3.98
C VAL A 146 -5.57 11.10 4.58
N THR A 147 -6.66 11.13 5.32
CA THR A 147 -7.18 12.34 5.97
C THR A 147 -7.33 12.07 7.46
N ALA A 148 -6.89 13.01 8.30
CA ALA A 148 -7.27 13.00 9.70
C ALA A 148 -8.78 13.30 9.80
N GLU A 149 -9.51 12.53 10.60
CA GLU A 149 -10.89 12.87 10.95
C GLU A 149 -10.85 13.92 12.06
N ASP A 150 -11.54 15.04 11.85
CA ASP A 150 -11.69 16.07 12.89
C ASP A 150 -12.44 15.45 14.06
N GLN A 151 -11.80 15.35 15.23
CA GLN A 151 -12.53 15.12 16.47
C GLN A 151 -13.47 16.32 16.65
N GLN A 152 -14.77 16.09 16.45
CA GLN A 152 -15.80 17.05 16.85
C GLN A 152 -15.56 17.41 18.32
N CYS A 153 -15.19 18.68 18.55
CA CYS A 153 -15.22 19.31 19.87
C CYS A 153 -16.62 19.26 20.47
#